data_AF-A0AA41S2I9-F1
#
_entry.id   AF-A0AA41S2I9-F1
#
_cell.length_a   1.000
_cell.length_b   1.000
_cell.length_c   1.000
_cell.angle_alpha   90.00
_cell.angle_beta   90.00
_cell.angle_gamma   90.00
#
_symmetry.space_group_name_H-M   'P 1'
#
loop_
_entity.id
_entity.type
_entity.pdbx_description
1 polymer ?
#
loop_
_entity_poly.entity_id
_entity_poly.type
_entity_poly.pdbx_seq_one_letter_code
_entity_poly.pdbx_strand_id
1 'polypeptide(L)' 'VIGWRLVEDEATGILRLQCLWKLKDYKSGIELINRIYDVAATIECYPDLRLEPPNQVSAQIFTPSI' A
#
# COMPACT_ATOMS: atom_id res chain seq x y z
N VAL A 1 -8.96 7.28 7.45
CA VAL A 1 -7.89 8.12 6.85
C VAL A 1 -8.31 8.47 5.43
N ILE A 2 -8.23 9.74 5.02
CA ILE A 2 -8.65 10.17 3.68
C ILE A 2 -7.85 9.39 2.62
N GLY A 3 -8.52 8.89 1.58
CA GLY A 3 -7.90 8.10 0.51
C GLY A 3 -7.79 6.59 0.76
N TRP A 4 -8.12 6.12 1.97
CA TRP A 4 -8.15 4.69 2.30
C TRP A 4 -9.57 4.14 2.23
N ARG A 5 -9.69 2.90 1.74
CA ARG A 5 -10.92 2.11 1.78
C ARG A 5 -10.68 0.79 2.50
N LEU A 6 -11.68 0.32 3.22
CA LEU A 6 -11.70 -1.03 3.78
C LEU A 6 -12.09 -2.01 2.66
N VAL A 7 -11.36 -3.10 2.53
CA VAL A 7 -11.62 -4.19 1.58
C VAL A 7 -11.57 -5.51 2.33
N GLU A 8 -12.50 -6.39 2.03
CA GLU A 8 -12.55 -7.74 2.58
C GLU A 8 -12.05 -8.72 1.52
N ASP A 9 -11.16 -9.62 1.91
CA ASP A 9 -10.78 -10.75 1.08
C ASP A 9 -11.86 -11.83 1.18
N GLU A 10 -12.67 -11.99 0.14
CA GLU A 10 -13.87 -12.86 0.14
C GLU A 10 -13.56 -14.33 0.47
N ALA A 11 -12.32 -14.80 0.21
CA ALA A 11 -11.93 -16.18 0.47
C ALA A 11 -11.49 -16.42 1.92
N THR A 12 -10.90 -15.40 2.56
CA THR A 12 -10.30 -15.52 3.90
C THR A 12 -11.06 -14.76 4.99
N GLY A 13 -11.96 -13.85 4.62
CA GLY A 13 -12.64 -12.91 5.52
C GLY A 13 -11.71 -11.85 6.12
N ILE A 14 -10.45 -11.77 5.67
CA ILE A 14 -9.47 -10.84 6.21
C ILE A 14 -9.78 -9.42 5.71
N LEU A 15 -9.94 -8.50 6.66
CA LEU A 15 -10.07 -7.07 6.38
C LEU A 15 -8.70 -6.44 6.11
N ARG A 16 -8.63 -5.70 5.01
CA ARG A 16 -7.44 -4.94 4.58
C ARG A 16 -7.80 -3.48 4.40
N LEU A 17 -6.89 -2.60 4.76
CA LEU A 17 -6.95 -1.20 4.35
C LEU A 17 -6.22 -1.06 3.02
N GLN A 18 -6.89 -0.49 2.02
CA GLN A 18 -6.32 -0.23 0.71
C GLN A 18 -6.29 1.26 0.40
N CYS A 19 -5.18 1.72 -0.18
CA CYS A 19 -5.03 3.06 -0.73
C CYS A 19 -4.53 2.99 -2.17
N LEU A 20 -4.96 3.93 -3.01
CA LEU A 20 -4.52 4.08 -4.39
C LEU A 20 -4.04 5.52 -4.61
N TRP A 21 -2.82 5.68 -5.12
CA TRP A 21 -2.26 6.97 -5.50
C TRP A 21 -1.99 7.00 -6.99
N LYS A 22 -2.58 7.98 -7.69
CA LYS A 22 -2.18 8.35 -9.05
C LYS A 22 -1.10 9.42 -8.95
N LEU A 23 0.06 9.15 -9.53
CA LEU A 23 1.22 10.03 -9.44
C LEU A 23 1.51 10.69 -10.79
N LYS A 24 2.46 11.62 -10.81
CA LYS A 24 2.86 12.32 -12.02
C LYS A 24 3.43 11.35 -13.07
N ASP A 25 4.36 10.49 -12.67
CA ASP A 25 5.08 9.56 -13.53
C ASP A 25 5.51 8.30 -12.75
N TYR A 26 6.05 7.32 -13.48
CA TYR A 26 6.54 6.07 -12.91
C TYR A 26 7.65 6.30 -11.86
N LYS A 27 8.54 7.27 -12.11
CA LYS A 27 9.66 7.61 -11.21
C LYS A 27 9.15 8.11 -9.86
N SER A 28 8.09 8.92 -9.86
CA SER A 28 7.41 9.39 -8.66
C SER A 28 6.82 8.22 -7.86
N GLY A 29 6.37 7.15 -8.54
CA GLY A 29 5.92 5.90 -7.91
C GLY A 29 7.02 5.17 -7.18
N ILE A 30 8.19 5.04 -7.81
CA ILE A 30 9.37 4.46 -7.16
C ILE A 30 9.79 5.28 -5.94
N GLU A 31 9.82 6.61 -6.06
CA GLU A 31 10.17 7.50 -4.96
C GLU A 31 9.20 7.37 -3.77
N LEU A 32 7.89 7.31 -4.04
CA LEU A 32 6.89 7.12 -2.99
C LEU A 32 7.10 5.78 -2.26
N ILE A 33 7.31 4.70 -3.01
CA ILE A 33 7.53 3.36 -2.45
C ILE A 33 8.76 3.37 -1.55
N ASN A 34 9.89 3.92 -2.01
CA ASN A 34 11.12 3.97 -1.22
C ASN A 34 10.92 4.73 0.10
N ARG A 35 10.27 5.90 0.06
CA ARG A 35 9.99 6.68 1.28
C ARG A 35 9.10 5.94 2.27
N ILE A 36 8.12 5.16 1.77
CA ILE A 36 7.28 4.32 2.65
C ILE A 36 8.12 3.19 3.25
N TYR A 37 8.98 2.54 2.47
CA TYR A 37 9.87 1.48 2.96
C TYR A 37 10.84 1.98 4.03
N ASP A 38 11.40 3.18 3.88
CA ASP A 38 12.29 3.78 4.88
C ASP A 38 11.58 3.92 6.24
N VAL A 39 10.31 4.32 6.25
CA VAL A 39 9.50 4.41 7.46
C VAL A 39 9.11 3.01 7.97
N ALA A 40 8.65 2.13 7.09
CA ALA A 40 8.25 0.76 7.42
C ALA A 40 9.38 -0.04 8.09
N ALA A 41 10.63 0.18 7.65
CA ALA A 41 11.81 -0.44 8.24
C ALA A 41 12.02 -0.06 9.71
N THR A 42 11.61 1.14 10.13
CA THR A 42 11.74 1.58 11.54
C THR A 42 10.77 0.90 12.50
N ILE A 43 9.66 0.35 11.98
CA ILE A 43 8.58 -0.28 12.75
C ILE A 43 8.46 -1.77 12.47
N GLU A 44 9.35 -2.34 11.65
CA GLU A 44 9.36 -3.74 11.20
C GLU A 44 8.01 -4.22 10.64
N CYS A 45 7.22 -3.31 10.08
CA CYS A 45 5.88 -3.59 9.55
C CYS A 45 5.79 -3.09 8.11
N TYR A 46 5.74 -4.02 7.16
CA TYR A 46 5.82 -3.73 5.74
C TYR A 46 4.45 -3.82 5.06
N PRO A 47 3.96 -2.72 4.46
CA PRO A 47 2.77 -2.77 3.63
C PRO A 47 3.03 -3.54 2.33
N ASP A 48 1.99 -4.16 1.77
CA ASP A 48 2.01 -4.67 0.40
C ASP A 48 1.86 -3.49 -0.56
N LEU A 49 2.96 -3.13 -1.23
CA LEU A 49 3.04 -2.01 -2.18
C LEU A 49 3.25 -2.54 -3.59
N ARG A 50 2.40 -2.10 -4.53
CA ARG A 50 2.58 -2.38 -5.96
C ARG A 50 2.56 -1.10 -6.78
N LEU A 51 3.57 -0.93 -7.64
CA LEU A 51 3.61 0.10 -8.67
C LEU A 51 3.01 -0.44 -9.97
N GLU A 52 1.78 -0.03 -10.23
CA GLU A 52 1.02 -0.37 -11.43
C GLU A 52 1.33 0.64 -12.55
N PRO A 53 1.68 0.17 -13.76
CA PRO A 53 1.86 1.04 -14.92
C PRO A 53 0.57 1.84 -15.24
N PRO A 54 0.67 3.09 -15.73
CA PRO A 54 1.92 3.80 -16.01
C PRO A 54 2.51 4.56 -14.80
N ASN A 55 1.73 4.84 -13.75
CA ASN A 55 2.11 5.75 -12.65
C ASN A 55 1.15 5.67 -11.45
N GLN A 56 0.66 4.48 -11.13
CA GLN A 56 -0.26 4.28 -9.99
C GLN A 56 0.39 3.40 -8.94
N VAL A 57 0.35 3.80 -7.67
CA VAL A 57 0.78 2.95 -6.55
C VAL A 57 -0.45 2.46 -5.80
N SER A 58 -0.51 1.16 -5.54
CA SER A 58 -1.47 0.57 -4.62
C SER A 58 -0.76 0.16 -3.32
N ALA A 59 -1.38 0.45 -2.18
CA ALA A 59 -0.97 -0.05 -0.89
C ALA A 59 -2.08 -0.92 -0.29
N GLN A 60 -1.69 -2.03 0.32
CA GLN A 60 -2.52 -2.80 1.23
C GLN A 60 -1.82 -2.94 2.57
N ILE A 61 -2.56 -2.71 3.65
CA ILE A 61 -2.13 -2.94 5.03
C ILE A 61 -3.12 -3.89 5.67
N PHE A 62 -2.61 -4.94 6.28
CA PHE A 62 -3.38 -5.87 7.08
C PHE A 62 -2.46 -6.49 8.14
N THR A 63 -3.05 -6.89 9.26
CA THR A 63 -2.36 -7.68 10.27
C THR A 63 -2.72 -9.15 10.05
N PRO A 64 -1.78 -10.01 9.65
CA PRO A 64 -2.04 -11.43 9.39
C PRO A 64 -2.41 -12.23 10.65
N SER A 65 -2.32 -11.63 11.83
CA SER A 65 -2.53 -12.29 13.10
C SER A 65 -3.48 -11.47 13.96
N ILE A 66 -4.55 -12.13 14.43
CA ILE A 66 -5.04 -11.98 15.79
C ILE A 66 -4.83 -13.33 16.46
#